data_AF-A0A937LUP8-F1
#
_entry.id   AF-A0A937LUP8-F1
#
_cell.length_a   1.000
_cell.length_b   1.000
_cell.length_c   1.000
_cell.angle_alpha   90.00
_cell.angle_beta   90.00
_cell.angle_gamma   90.00
#
_symmetry.space_group_name_H-M   'P 1'
#
loop_
_entity.id
_entity.type
_entity.pdbx_description
1 polymer ?
#
loop_
_entity_poly.entity_id
_entity_poly.type
_entity_poly.pdbx_seq_one_letter_code
_entity_poly.pdbx_strand_id
1 'polypeptide(L)' 'MNGQSVKEVNYTNEAIDISDLNFGVYIIKINTTAGMLTKRLVKK' A
#
# COMPACT_ATOMS: atom_id res chain seq x y z
N MET A 1 -18.23 -3.43 -3.64
CA MET A 1 -17.24 -2.67 -2.86
C MET A 1 -16.01 -2.49 -3.72
N ASN A 2 -15.90 -1.36 -4.41
CA ASN A 2 -14.75 -1.07 -5.26
C ASN A 2 -13.61 -0.58 -4.35
N GLY A 3 -12.43 -1.22 -4.42
CA GLY A 3 -11.26 -0.73 -3.72
C GLY A 3 -10.90 0.65 -4.24
N GLN A 4 -10.91 1.66 -3.37
CA GLN A 4 -10.48 3.01 -3.70
C GLN A 4 -8.98 3.13 -3.44
N SER A 5 -8.25 3.78 -4.36
CA SER A 5 -6.86 4.18 -4.07
C SER A 5 -6.88 5.29 -3.02
N VAL A 6 -6.23 5.07 -1.88
CA VAL A 6 -6.23 6.00 -0.74
C VAL A 6 -4.88 6.65 -0.48
N LYS A 7 -3.79 6.10 -1.04
CA LYS A 7 -2.43 6.62 -0.88
C LYS A 7 -1.54 6.14 -2.02
N GLU A 8 -0.70 7.04 -2.54
CA GLU A 8 0.35 6.75 -3.51
C GLU A 8 1.69 7.22 -2.94
N VAL A 9 2.74 6.40 -3.08
CA VAL A 9 4.08 6.67 -2.55
C VAL A 9 5.08 6.51 -3.69
N ASN A 10 5.71 7.61 -4.11
CA ASN A 10 6.53 7.68 -5.33
C ASN A 10 8.04 7.53 -5.08
N TYR A 11 8.48 7.51 -3.82
CA TYR A 11 9.90 7.46 -3.45
C TYR A 11 10.10 6.41 -2.37
N THR A 12 10.78 5.31 -2.68
CA THR A 12 11.07 4.25 -1.70
C THR A 12 12.55 4.21 -1.43
N ASN A 13 13.01 4.96 -0.41
CA ASN A 13 14.38 4.80 0.07
C ASN A 13 14.52 3.67 1.10
N GLU A 14 13.45 3.07 1.65
CA GLU A 14 13.52 1.82 2.44
C GLU A 14 12.16 1.32 2.96
N ALA A 15 11.17 2.20 3.19
CA ALA A 15 9.89 1.84 3.82
C ALA A 15 8.66 2.54 3.24
N ILE A 16 7.51 1.88 3.34
CA ILE A 16 6.19 2.44 3.03
C ILE A 16 5.51 2.77 4.36
N ASP A 17 5.36 4.06 4.67
CA ASP A 17 4.65 4.50 5.87
C ASP A 17 3.14 4.63 5.61
N ILE A 18 2.35 4.05 6.51
CA ILE A 18 0.88 3.99 6.50
C ILE A 18 0.30 4.38 7.88
N SER A 19 1.10 5.03 8.72
CA SER A 19 0.73 5.44 10.07
C SER A 19 -0.52 6.34 10.09
N ASP A 20 -0.69 7.15 9.05
CA ASP A 20 -1.81 8.06 8.77
C ASP A 20 -3.12 7.38 8.34
N LEU A 21 -3.07 6.12 7.90
CA LEU A 21 -4.28 5.42 7.47
C LEU A 21 -5.11 4.93 8.67
N ASN A 22 -6.44 5.01 8.55
CA ASN A 22 -7.37 4.48 9.56
C ASN A 22 -7.25 2.96 9.75
N PHE A 23 -7.89 2.43 10.79
CA PHE A 23 -8.01 0.98 10.97
C PHE A 23 -8.81 0.36 9.82
N GLY A 24 -8.38 -0.80 9.33
CA GLY A 24 -9.02 -1.44 8.19
C GLY A 24 -8.14 -2.44 7.45
N VAL A 25 -8.68 -2.91 6.32
CA VAL A 25 -8.00 -3.85 5.41
C VAL A 25 -7.52 -3.09 4.18
N TYR A 26 -6.23 -3.22 3.89
CA TYR A 26 -5.58 -2.55 2.78
C TYR A 26 -4.92 -3.55 1.83
N ILE A 27 -4.94 -3.22 0.53
CA ILE A 27 -4.20 -3.92 -0.51
C ILE A 27 -3.09 -2.99 -0.97
N ILE A 28 -1.84 -3.36 -0.65
CA ILE A 28 -0.65 -2.64 -1.06
C ILE A 28 -0.20 -3.21 -2.40
N LYS A 29 -0.08 -2.35 -3.41
CA LYS A 29 0.49 -2.69 -4.72
C LYS A 29 1.82 -1.98 -4.86
N ILE A 30 2.88 -2.73 -5.17
CA ILE A 30 4.23 -2.21 -5.36
C ILE A 30 4.64 -2.54 -6.79
N ASN A 31 4.77 -1.50 -7.62
CA ASN A 31 5.28 -1.64 -8.98
C ASN A 31 6.80 -1.54 -8.94
N THR A 32 7.47 -2.61 -9.36
CA THR A 32 8.93 -2.68 -9.51
C THR A 32 9.28 -2.82 -10.99
N THR A 33 10.54 -2.61 -11.34
CA THR A 33 11.03 -2.85 -12.72
C THR A 33 10.85 -4.30 -13.16
N ALA A 34 10.81 -5.25 -12.23
CA ALA A 34 10.63 -6.67 -12.49
C ALA A 34 9.15 -7.11 -12.55
N GLY A 35 8.20 -6.22 -12.21
CA GLY A 35 6.78 -6.52 -12.17
C GLY A 35 6.06 -5.99 -10.92
N MET A 36 4.85 -6.47 -10.68
CA MET A 36 3.98 -5.98 -9.60
C MET A 36 3.92 -6.98 -8.44
N LEU A 37 4.20 -6.49 -7.23
CA LEU A 37 3.96 -7.21 -5.98
C LEU A 37 2.67 -6.73 -5.32
N THR A 38 1.90 -7.65 -4.74
CA THR A 38 0.68 -7.31 -4.01
C THR A 38 0.71 -7.92 -2.61
N LYS A 39 0.36 -7.14 -1.59
CA LYS A 39 0.28 -7.60 -0.19
C LYS A 39 -1.00 -7.12 0.47
N ARG A 40 -1.68 -8.01 1.18
CA ARG A 40 -2.81 -7.65 2.05
C ARG A 40 -2.31 -7.30 3.44
N LEU A 41 -2.77 -6.19 3.99
CA LEU A 41 -2.47 -5.75 5.35
C LEU A 41 -3.77 -5.51 6.12
N VAL A 42 -3.78 -5.91 7.39
CA VAL A 42 -4.85 -5.58 8.33
C VAL A 42 -4.25 -4.63 9.38
N LYS A 43 -4.70 -3.39 9.40
CA LYS A 43 -4.34 -2.40 10.41
C LYS A 43 -5.39 -2.41 11.51
N LYS A 44 -4.96 -2.71 12.73
CA LYS A 44 -5.78 -2.79 13.95
C LYS A 44 -5.47 -1.63 14.87
#